data_AF-A0A4Q4QYT4-F1
#
_entry.id   AF-A0A4Q4QYT4-F1
#
_cell.length_a   1.000
_cell.length_b   1.000
_cell.length_c   1.000
_cell.angle_alpha   90.00
_cell.angle_beta   90.00
_cell.angle_gamma   90.00
#
_symmetry.space_group_name_H-M   'P 1'
#
loop_
_entity.id
_entity.type
_entity.pdbx_description
1 polymer ?
#
loop_
_entity_poly.entity_id
_entity_poly.type
_entity_poly.pdbx_seq_one_letter_code
_entity_poly.pdbx_strand_id
1 'polypeptide(L)'
;MRAAFSLGLHVQHDEQTVSAAQRQSMICTWWSLHSLESLLSSITGRPSIIPNEDITTPLPGVLASNQQQTQQRAATGTVNFDFLDADTNLNLLTQQIISNLYTQRRSAPSWDYLQQATVSLVGDLDKWAVDHLPELHSQEWNNPVNRQQQQQQQQQRDGFLLKLQYYRLKILSTRPSLRRVERCSEAGTDDFNSLDQSVADMCVRAAQDVASLLASESHIKSLYEKGPWWTIVHNIMQALAVLMIAISCPDHFRNAAAASIQAVRQLVSLLRAMCDTNALAARAYQFIYSIVKTSEPFVWAEIADAFPDEVIMVLRPPAEGKVDPKYLPWPDNDQPTEKLFRYELDGWGNYHFHAL
;
A
#
# COMPACT_ATOMS: atom_id res chain seq x y z
N MET A 1 2.14 18.07 -4.91
CA MET A 1 0.70 18.30 -5.18
C MET A 1 0.33 19.75 -5.49
N ARG A 2 0.44 20.71 -4.55
CA ARG A 2 -0.03 22.10 -4.77
C ARG A 2 0.52 22.77 -6.05
N ALA A 3 1.81 22.63 -6.33
CA ALA A 3 2.40 23.18 -7.56
C ALA A 3 1.81 22.54 -8.83
N ALA A 4 1.64 21.21 -8.84
CA ALA A 4 1.02 20.49 -9.96
C ALA A 4 -0.43 20.94 -10.20
N PHE A 5 -1.17 21.19 -9.12
CA PHE A 5 -2.52 21.75 -9.19
C PHE A 5 -2.53 23.16 -9.78
N SER A 6 -1.69 24.05 -9.28
CA SER A 6 -1.56 25.43 -9.79
C SER A 6 -1.10 25.49 -11.25
N LEU A 7 -0.33 24.50 -11.71
CA LEU A 7 0.07 24.33 -13.11
C LEU A 7 -1.03 23.70 -13.99
N GLY A 8 -2.19 23.36 -13.42
CA GLY A 8 -3.30 22.77 -14.18
C GLY A 8 -3.10 21.31 -14.57
N LEU A 9 -2.11 20.58 -14.03
CA LEU A 9 -1.78 19.21 -14.45
C LEU A 9 -2.90 18.18 -14.25
N HIS A 10 -3.91 18.51 -13.45
CA HIS A 10 -5.12 17.73 -13.19
C HIS A 10 -6.21 17.93 -14.26
N VAL A 11 -6.01 18.87 -15.19
CA VAL A 11 -6.96 19.21 -16.25
C VAL A 11 -6.46 18.76 -17.61
N GLN A 12 -7.38 18.30 -18.46
CA GLN A 12 -7.06 18.01 -19.86
C GLN A 12 -6.64 19.30 -20.61
N HIS A 13 -5.47 19.25 -21.25
CA HIS A 13 -4.92 20.37 -22.02
C HIS A 13 -5.27 20.25 -23.50
N ASP A 14 -5.47 21.42 -24.13
CA ASP A 14 -5.95 21.54 -25.50
C ASP A 14 -4.87 21.19 -26.53
N GLU A 15 -5.27 20.51 -27.62
CA GLU A 15 -4.31 19.80 -28.48
C GLU A 15 -3.34 20.71 -29.25
N GLN A 16 -3.78 21.95 -29.48
CA GLN A 16 -3.12 22.92 -30.34
C GLN A 16 -1.99 23.67 -29.62
N THR A 17 -1.91 23.60 -28.28
CA THR A 17 -1.01 24.43 -27.47
C THR A 17 0.26 23.71 -27.02
N VAL A 18 0.20 22.39 -26.87
CA VAL A 18 1.27 21.58 -26.27
C VAL A 18 1.59 20.37 -27.15
N SER A 19 2.88 20.17 -27.41
CA SER A 19 3.37 19.01 -28.18
C SER A 19 2.95 17.69 -27.53
N ALA A 20 2.73 16.66 -28.34
CA ALA A 20 2.22 15.37 -27.86
C ALA A 20 3.16 14.70 -26.82
N ALA A 21 4.48 14.84 -26.99
CA ALA A 21 5.48 14.33 -26.05
C ALA A 21 5.43 15.07 -24.69
N GLN A 22 5.29 16.40 -24.72
CA GLN A 22 5.15 17.20 -23.51
C GLN A 22 3.84 16.89 -22.78
N ARG A 23 2.74 16.69 -23.50
CA ARG A 23 1.45 16.29 -22.92
C ARG A 23 1.54 14.94 -22.23
N GLN A 24 2.19 13.95 -22.85
CA GLN A 24 2.43 12.65 -22.22
C GLN A 24 3.24 12.80 -20.93
N SER A 25 4.30 13.61 -20.96
CA SER A 25 5.12 13.88 -19.76
C SER A 25 4.29 14.51 -18.63
N MET A 26 3.41 15.46 -18.95
CA MET A 26 2.51 16.08 -17.98
C MET A 26 1.52 15.07 -17.37
N ILE A 27 0.91 14.20 -18.19
CA ILE A 27 -0.01 13.15 -17.74
C ILE A 27 0.71 12.16 -16.82
N CYS A 28 1.87 11.63 -17.23
CA CYS A 28 2.65 10.71 -16.39
C CYS A 28 3.08 11.37 -15.08
N THR A 29 3.46 12.65 -15.12
CA THR A 29 3.84 13.42 -13.92
C THR A 29 2.66 13.57 -12.97
N TRP A 30 1.49 13.95 -13.49
CA TRP A 30 0.26 14.07 -12.71
C TRP A 30 -0.07 12.75 -12.02
N TRP A 31 -0.16 11.65 -12.78
CA TRP A 31 -0.56 10.36 -12.23
C TRP A 31 0.48 9.80 -11.25
N SER A 32 1.78 10.02 -11.48
CA SER A 32 2.82 9.64 -10.50
C SER A 32 2.67 10.39 -9.18
N LEU A 33 2.37 11.69 -9.24
CA LEU A 33 2.13 12.50 -8.04
C LEU A 33 0.83 12.09 -7.33
N HIS A 34 -0.22 11.81 -8.11
CA HIS A 34 -1.49 11.33 -7.58
C HIS A 34 -1.34 9.97 -6.89
N SER A 35 -0.63 9.01 -7.49
CA SER A 35 -0.37 7.70 -6.86
C SER A 35 0.39 7.85 -5.54
N LEU A 36 1.39 8.73 -5.48
CA LEU A 36 2.11 9.02 -4.23
C LEU A 36 1.21 9.66 -3.17
N GLU A 37 0.39 10.64 -3.56
CA GLU A 37 -0.58 11.26 -2.66
C GLU A 37 -1.59 10.24 -2.13
N SER A 38 -2.16 9.39 -2.99
CA SER A 38 -3.07 8.30 -2.59
C SER A 38 -2.46 7.34 -1.59
N LEU A 39 -1.20 6.96 -1.84
CA LEU A 39 -0.46 6.12 -0.92
C LEU A 39 -0.24 6.80 0.42
N LEU A 40 0.26 8.03 0.44
CA LEU A 40 0.52 8.76 1.68
C LEU A 40 -0.76 9.07 2.47
N SER A 41 -1.84 9.43 1.79
CA SER A 41 -3.16 9.64 2.38
C SER A 41 -3.68 8.35 3.04
N SER A 42 -3.50 7.20 2.38
CA SER A 42 -3.89 5.89 2.95
C SER A 42 -3.08 5.52 4.20
N ILE A 43 -1.78 5.88 4.23
CA ILE A 43 -0.88 5.58 5.36
C ILE A 43 -1.16 6.52 6.54
N THR A 44 -1.37 7.80 6.25
CA THR A 44 -1.47 8.86 7.28
C THR A 44 -2.91 9.13 7.72
N GLY A 45 -3.90 8.59 7.03
CA GLY A 45 -5.32 8.83 7.28
C GLY A 45 -5.77 10.25 6.91
N ARG A 46 -4.96 11.00 6.14
CA ARG A 46 -5.30 12.35 5.69
C ARG A 46 -6.17 12.28 4.43
N PRO A 47 -7.15 13.18 4.26
CA PRO A 47 -7.89 13.29 3.01
C PRO A 47 -6.96 13.81 1.90
N SER A 48 -7.22 13.38 0.66
CA SER A 48 -6.54 13.97 -0.50
C SER A 48 -6.87 15.44 -0.65
N ILE A 49 -5.88 16.18 -1.14
CA ILE A 49 -5.99 17.59 -1.49
C ILE A 49 -6.94 17.85 -2.67
N ILE A 50 -7.10 16.88 -3.58
CA ILE A 50 -7.94 17.02 -4.79
C ILE A 50 -8.88 15.82 -4.85
N PRO A 51 -10.20 16.05 -4.95
CA PRO A 51 -11.16 14.97 -5.09
C PRO A 51 -11.17 14.46 -6.54
N ASN A 52 -11.55 13.20 -6.74
CA ASN A 52 -11.42 12.56 -8.04
C ASN A 52 -12.27 13.23 -9.13
N GLU A 53 -13.41 13.81 -8.76
CA GLU A 53 -14.31 14.54 -9.66
C GLU A 53 -13.67 15.78 -10.30
N ASP A 54 -12.64 16.34 -9.68
CA ASP A 54 -11.91 17.51 -10.20
C ASP A 54 -10.78 17.11 -11.16
N ILE A 55 -10.54 15.82 -11.37
CA ILE A 55 -9.47 15.31 -12.25
C ILE A 55 -10.07 15.02 -13.63
N THR A 56 -9.63 15.75 -14.65
CA THR A 56 -9.99 15.50 -16.06
C THR A 56 -8.82 15.04 -16.92
N THR A 57 -7.62 14.93 -16.34
CA THR A 57 -6.45 14.35 -17.00
C THR A 57 -6.76 12.93 -17.48
N PRO A 58 -6.56 12.59 -18.77
CA PRO A 58 -6.83 11.25 -19.28
C PRO A 58 -5.85 10.23 -18.69
N LEU A 59 -6.22 8.95 -18.74
CA LEU A 59 -5.33 7.86 -18.33
C LEU A 59 -4.03 7.85 -19.18
N PRO A 60 -2.88 7.45 -18.59
CA PRO A 60 -1.59 7.41 -19.28
C PRO A 60 -1.59 6.74 -20.66
N GLY A 61 -2.34 5.66 -20.86
CA GLY A 61 -2.39 4.88 -22.10
C GLY A 61 -3.16 5.54 -23.26
N VAL A 62 -4.10 6.44 -22.98
CA VAL A 62 -5.01 7.02 -23.98
C VAL A 62 -4.27 7.80 -25.08
N LEU A 63 -3.23 8.55 -24.73
CA LEU A 63 -2.42 9.26 -25.72
C LEU A 63 -1.42 8.35 -26.44
N ALA A 64 -0.92 7.32 -25.76
CA ALA A 64 0.01 6.35 -26.34
C ALA A 64 -0.66 5.55 -27.46
N SER A 65 -1.91 5.11 -27.28
CA SER A 65 -2.71 4.44 -28.32
C SER A 65 -2.93 5.31 -29.55
N ASN A 66 -3.12 6.62 -29.36
CA ASN A 66 -3.32 7.57 -30.47
C ASN A 66 -2.02 7.82 -31.25
N GLN A 67 -0.86 7.82 -30.59
CA GLN A 67 0.44 8.03 -31.25
C GLN A 67 0.97 6.79 -31.98
N GLN A 68 0.66 5.57 -31.49
CA GLN A 68 1.04 4.33 -32.16
C GLN A 68 0.40 4.15 -33.54
N GLN A 69 -0.72 4.83 -33.82
CA GLN A 69 -1.31 4.87 -35.17
C GLN A 69 -0.56 5.79 -36.14
N THR A 70 0.34 6.67 -35.68
CA THR A 70 0.93 7.72 -36.55
C THR A 70 2.44 7.58 -36.76
N GLN A 71 3.23 7.01 -35.83
CA GLN A 71 4.68 6.86 -36.01
C GLN A 71 5.22 5.57 -35.39
N GLN A 72 5.69 4.66 -36.25
CA GLN A 72 6.65 3.62 -35.86
C GLN A 72 7.92 4.30 -35.35
N ARG A 73 8.24 4.21 -34.05
CA ARG A 73 9.60 4.53 -33.60
C ARG A 73 10.06 3.80 -32.34
N ALA A 74 11.27 3.26 -32.50
CA ALA A 74 12.43 3.35 -31.61
C ALA A 74 12.34 2.79 -30.18
N ALA A 75 12.81 1.54 -30.08
CA ALA A 75 13.68 0.91 -29.08
C ALA A 75 14.31 1.80 -27.96
N THR A 76 13.49 2.41 -27.12
CA THR A 76 13.85 2.77 -25.74
C THR A 76 12.78 2.17 -24.84
N GLY A 77 13.17 1.58 -23.71
CA GLY A 77 12.37 0.64 -22.91
C GLY A 77 10.87 0.94 -22.89
N THR A 78 10.08 0.03 -23.46
CA THR A 78 8.64 0.22 -23.66
C THR A 78 7.96 0.46 -22.32
N VAL A 79 7.49 1.68 -22.07
CA VAL A 79 6.66 2.00 -20.91
C VAL A 79 5.39 1.14 -21.00
N ASN A 80 5.11 0.38 -19.94
CA ASN A 80 3.91 -0.45 -19.88
C ASN A 80 2.71 0.41 -19.48
N PHE A 81 2.03 0.97 -20.47
CA PHE A 81 0.88 1.85 -20.24
C PHE A 81 -0.32 1.12 -19.64
N ASP A 82 -0.51 -0.17 -19.95
CA ASP A 82 -1.59 -0.97 -19.36
C ASP A 82 -1.42 -1.10 -17.84
N PHE A 83 -0.17 -1.31 -17.39
CA PHE A 83 0.16 -1.30 -15.96
C PHE A 83 -0.11 0.08 -15.32
N LEU A 84 0.30 1.17 -15.98
CA LEU A 84 0.09 2.53 -15.47
C LEU A 84 -1.38 2.89 -15.35
N ASP A 85 -2.20 2.49 -16.33
CA ASP A 85 -3.65 2.69 -16.31
C ASP A 85 -4.28 1.86 -15.18
N ALA A 86 -3.83 0.61 -15.02
CA ALA A 86 -4.30 -0.26 -13.95
C ALA A 86 -3.94 0.27 -12.54
N ASP A 87 -2.69 0.71 -12.32
CA ASP A 87 -2.25 1.36 -11.08
C ASP A 87 -3.03 2.65 -10.84
N THR A 88 -3.23 3.47 -11.88
CA THR A 88 -4.01 4.72 -11.77
C THR A 88 -5.43 4.46 -11.27
N ASN A 89 -6.11 3.44 -11.81
CA ASN A 89 -7.44 3.04 -11.38
C ASN A 89 -7.47 2.61 -9.91
N LEU A 90 -6.47 1.85 -9.44
CA LEU A 90 -6.34 1.52 -8.01
C LEU A 90 -6.11 2.77 -7.15
N ASN A 91 -5.30 3.72 -7.60
CA ASN A 91 -5.06 4.95 -6.84
C ASN A 91 -6.31 5.85 -6.76
N LEU A 92 -7.16 5.84 -7.78
CA LEU A 92 -8.48 6.48 -7.74
C LEU A 92 -9.43 5.78 -6.75
N LEU A 93 -9.50 4.45 -6.78
CA LEU A 93 -10.26 3.66 -5.81
C LEU A 93 -9.77 3.89 -4.38
N THR A 94 -8.46 4.03 -4.18
CA THR A 94 -7.87 4.35 -2.87
C THR A 94 -8.46 5.64 -2.31
N GLN A 95 -8.56 6.70 -3.12
CA GLN A 95 -9.13 7.98 -2.69
C GLN A 95 -10.62 7.86 -2.38
N GLN A 96 -11.36 7.10 -3.19
CA GLN A 96 -12.78 6.84 -2.92
C GLN A 96 -12.96 6.11 -1.59
N ILE A 97 -12.13 5.10 -1.29
CA ILE A 97 -12.14 4.39 -0.01
C ILE A 97 -11.87 5.35 1.15
N ILE A 98 -10.82 6.17 1.06
CA ILE A 98 -10.47 7.14 2.10
C ILE A 98 -11.62 8.13 2.33
N SER A 99 -12.14 8.73 1.25
CA SER A 99 -13.21 9.73 1.30
C SER A 99 -14.53 9.19 1.88
N ASN A 100 -14.89 7.95 1.54
CA ASN A 100 -16.16 7.35 1.96
C ASN A 100 -16.11 6.72 3.35
N LEU A 101 -14.98 6.11 3.73
CA LEU A 101 -14.91 5.30 4.95
C LEU A 101 -14.10 5.95 6.09
N TYR A 102 -13.13 6.80 5.78
CA TYR A 102 -12.12 7.25 6.76
C TYR A 102 -12.09 8.76 7.00
N THR A 103 -12.51 9.57 6.03
CA THR A 103 -12.53 11.04 6.18
C THR A 103 -13.50 11.47 7.27
N GLN A 104 -13.00 12.23 8.25
CA GLN A 104 -13.82 12.82 9.29
C GLN A 104 -14.79 13.85 8.70
N ARG A 105 -16.08 13.68 8.99
CA ARG A 105 -17.16 14.56 8.54
C ARG A 105 -17.74 15.32 9.72
N ARG A 106 -18.37 16.48 9.47
CA ARG A 106 -19.06 17.27 10.50
C ARG A 106 -20.14 16.46 11.24
N SER A 107 -20.78 15.53 10.52
CA SER A 107 -21.67 14.53 11.09
C SER A 107 -21.12 13.15 10.76
N ALA A 108 -20.97 12.31 11.79
CA ALA A 108 -20.53 10.94 11.59
C ALA A 108 -21.54 10.18 10.71
N PRO A 109 -21.08 9.45 9.68
CA PRO A 109 -21.98 8.61 8.89
C PRO A 109 -22.59 7.50 9.76
N SER A 110 -23.80 7.06 9.41
CA SER A 110 -24.39 5.87 10.04
C SER A 110 -23.60 4.61 9.67
N TRP A 111 -23.71 3.57 10.49
CA TRP A 111 -23.11 2.27 10.18
C TRP A 111 -23.65 1.70 8.87
N ASP A 112 -24.96 1.82 8.62
CA ASP A 112 -25.59 1.34 7.38
C ASP A 112 -24.97 1.97 6.13
N TYR A 113 -24.66 3.28 6.18
CA TYR A 113 -23.97 3.94 5.08
C TYR A 113 -22.54 3.39 4.90
N LEU A 114 -21.79 3.21 5.99
CA LEU A 114 -20.43 2.66 5.93
C LEU A 114 -20.41 1.22 5.39
N GLN A 115 -21.38 0.40 5.80
CA GLN A 115 -21.52 -0.98 5.33
C GLN A 115 -21.86 -1.02 3.83
N GLN A 116 -22.81 -0.20 3.38
CA GLN A 116 -23.17 -0.08 1.96
C GLN A 116 -21.99 0.43 1.11
N ALA A 117 -21.30 1.48 1.58
CA ALA A 117 -20.12 2.01 0.91
C ALA A 117 -19.01 0.95 0.82
N THR A 118 -18.79 0.18 1.90
CA THR A 118 -17.81 -0.91 1.91
C THR A 118 -18.14 -1.97 0.86
N VAL A 119 -19.38 -2.44 0.81
CA VAL A 119 -19.82 -3.44 -0.19
C VAL A 119 -19.64 -2.92 -1.62
N SER A 120 -20.02 -1.67 -1.88
CA SER A 120 -19.84 -1.04 -3.21
C SER A 120 -18.37 -0.99 -3.60
N LEU A 121 -17.51 -0.44 -2.73
CA LEU A 121 -16.08 -0.27 -3.00
C LEU A 121 -15.35 -1.60 -3.16
N VAL A 122 -15.74 -2.62 -2.39
CA VAL A 122 -15.21 -3.98 -2.55
C VAL A 122 -15.63 -4.56 -3.90
N GLY A 123 -16.89 -4.35 -4.32
CA GLY A 123 -17.37 -4.77 -5.63
C GLY A 123 -16.63 -4.09 -6.79
N ASP A 124 -16.39 -2.78 -6.69
CA ASP A 124 -15.62 -2.02 -7.69
C ASP A 124 -14.17 -2.52 -7.78
N LEU A 125 -13.55 -2.81 -6.63
CA LEU A 125 -12.20 -3.37 -6.56
C LEU A 125 -12.12 -4.80 -7.15
N ASP A 126 -13.10 -5.65 -6.88
CA ASP A 126 -13.14 -7.00 -7.43
C ASP A 126 -13.39 -7.01 -8.93
N LYS A 127 -14.25 -6.10 -9.42
CA LYS A 127 -14.43 -5.88 -10.86
C LYS A 127 -13.12 -5.47 -11.52
N TRP A 128 -12.41 -4.50 -10.93
CA TRP A 128 -11.08 -4.09 -11.40
C TRP A 128 -10.11 -5.28 -11.47
N ALA A 129 -10.13 -6.17 -10.47
CA ALA A 129 -9.24 -7.33 -10.43
C ALA A 129 -9.54 -8.33 -11.55
N VAL A 130 -10.82 -8.56 -11.87
CA VAL A 130 -11.21 -9.40 -13.02
C VAL A 130 -10.70 -8.80 -14.33
N ASP A 131 -10.81 -7.47 -14.49
CA ASP A 131 -10.46 -6.78 -15.73
C ASP A 131 -8.94 -6.67 -15.95
N HIS A 132 -8.14 -6.56 -14.87
CA HIS A 132 -6.71 -6.21 -14.97
C HIS A 132 -5.74 -7.23 -14.36
N LEU A 133 -6.23 -8.22 -13.60
CA LEU A 133 -5.44 -9.27 -12.98
C LEU A 133 -6.05 -10.67 -13.23
N PRO A 134 -6.16 -11.14 -14.49
CA PRO A 134 -6.68 -12.48 -14.78
C PRO A 134 -5.84 -13.60 -14.11
N GLU A 135 -4.57 -13.31 -13.82
CA GLU A 135 -3.65 -14.20 -13.09
C GLU A 135 -3.98 -14.40 -11.61
N LEU A 136 -4.84 -13.58 -11.01
CA LEU A 136 -5.38 -13.90 -9.69
C LEU A 136 -6.29 -15.13 -9.74
N HIS A 137 -6.83 -15.46 -10.92
CA HIS A 137 -7.74 -16.58 -11.14
C HIS A 137 -7.13 -17.74 -11.94
N SER A 138 -5.98 -17.55 -12.59
CA SER A 138 -5.29 -18.60 -13.35
C SER A 138 -4.10 -19.20 -12.59
N GLN A 139 -4.09 -20.52 -12.49
CA GLN A 139 -3.07 -21.33 -11.81
C GLN A 139 -1.75 -21.47 -12.62
N GLU A 140 -1.61 -20.75 -13.74
CA GLU A 140 -0.63 -21.05 -14.79
C GLU A 140 0.38 -19.90 -14.98
N TRP A 141 1.27 -19.71 -14.00
CA TRP A 141 2.45 -18.83 -14.14
C TRP A 141 3.66 -19.54 -14.80
N ASN A 142 3.56 -20.84 -15.08
CA ASN A 142 4.72 -21.70 -15.29
C ASN A 142 5.03 -22.08 -16.75
N ASN A 143 4.55 -21.36 -17.77
CA ASN A 143 4.91 -21.67 -19.16
C ASN A 143 5.92 -20.67 -19.77
N PRO A 144 7.23 -20.95 -19.70
CA PRO A 144 8.27 -20.12 -20.31
C PRO A 144 8.47 -20.55 -21.76
N VAL A 145 7.62 -20.08 -22.68
CA VAL A 145 7.86 -20.26 -24.11
C VAL A 145 7.97 -18.90 -24.78
N ASN A 146 9.24 -18.47 -24.97
CA ASN A 146 9.69 -17.45 -25.93
C ASN A 146 9.34 -15.97 -25.67
N ARG A 147 9.66 -15.40 -24.50
CA ARG A 147 9.79 -13.92 -24.33
C ARG A 147 11.18 -13.52 -23.84
N GLN A 148 11.68 -12.40 -24.35
CA GLN A 148 12.97 -11.80 -23.95
C GLN A 148 13.00 -11.60 -22.43
N GLN A 149 14.09 -12.04 -21.76
CA GLN A 149 14.21 -12.07 -20.28
C GLN A 149 13.85 -10.74 -19.59
N GLN A 150 14.18 -9.59 -20.19
CA GLN A 150 13.85 -8.28 -19.62
C GLN A 150 12.34 -7.97 -19.60
N GLN A 151 11.61 -8.31 -20.68
CA GLN A 151 10.16 -8.10 -20.72
C GLN A 151 9.43 -9.02 -19.74
N GLN A 152 9.93 -10.24 -19.55
CA GLN A 152 9.40 -11.13 -18.51
C GLN A 152 9.58 -10.51 -17.13
N GLN A 153 10.79 -10.07 -16.75
CA GLN A 153 11.04 -9.48 -15.42
C GLN A 153 10.16 -8.26 -15.12
N GLN A 154 9.96 -7.37 -16.10
CA GLN A 154 9.07 -6.21 -15.93
C GLN A 154 7.61 -6.65 -15.71
N GLN A 155 7.12 -7.63 -16.46
CA GLN A 155 5.76 -8.17 -16.28
C GLN A 155 5.58 -8.85 -14.92
N GLN A 156 6.59 -9.56 -14.41
CA GLN A 156 6.54 -10.14 -13.06
C GLN A 156 6.46 -9.06 -11.98
N ARG A 157 7.22 -7.99 -12.15
CA ARG A 157 7.20 -6.84 -11.24
C ARG A 157 5.86 -6.13 -11.27
N ASP A 158 5.36 -5.80 -12.46
CA ASP A 158 4.08 -5.10 -12.65
C ASP A 158 2.94 -5.91 -12.00
N GLY A 159 2.86 -7.22 -12.28
CA GLY A 159 1.87 -8.10 -11.67
C GLY A 159 2.00 -8.20 -10.13
N PHE A 160 3.23 -8.27 -9.61
CA PHE A 160 3.47 -8.29 -8.16
C PHE A 160 2.98 -7.00 -7.48
N LEU A 161 3.29 -5.83 -8.08
CA LEU A 161 2.89 -4.53 -7.56
C LEU A 161 1.36 -4.37 -7.54
N LEU A 162 0.70 -4.74 -8.65
CA LEU A 162 -0.76 -4.67 -8.77
C LEU A 162 -1.45 -5.62 -7.77
N LYS A 163 -0.97 -6.87 -7.62
CA LYS A 163 -1.51 -7.83 -6.62
C LYS A 163 -1.36 -7.28 -5.20
N LEU A 164 -0.18 -6.76 -4.87
CA LEU A 164 0.07 -6.18 -3.55
C LEU A 164 -0.86 -4.98 -3.27
N GLN A 165 -1.05 -4.10 -4.25
CA GLN A 165 -1.94 -2.95 -4.10
C GLN A 165 -3.41 -3.37 -4.00
N TYR A 166 -3.86 -4.34 -4.79
CA TYR A 166 -5.20 -4.93 -4.68
C TYR A 166 -5.48 -5.41 -3.25
N TYR A 167 -4.61 -6.25 -2.68
CA TYR A 167 -4.82 -6.76 -1.33
C TYR A 167 -4.76 -5.66 -0.26
N ARG A 168 -3.90 -4.66 -0.43
CA ARG A 168 -3.87 -3.49 0.47
C ARG A 168 -5.18 -2.71 0.46
N LEU A 169 -5.76 -2.49 -0.72
CA LEU A 169 -7.06 -1.82 -0.84
C LEU A 169 -8.19 -2.69 -0.32
N LYS A 170 -8.12 -4.01 -0.53
CA LYS A 170 -9.08 -4.97 0.04
C LYS A 170 -9.04 -4.93 1.57
N ILE A 171 -7.85 -4.91 2.18
CA ILE A 171 -7.70 -4.70 3.63
C ILE A 171 -8.28 -3.34 4.03
N LEU A 172 -7.92 -2.27 3.32
CA LEU A 172 -8.37 -0.91 3.65
C LEU A 172 -9.89 -0.76 3.58
N SER A 173 -10.57 -1.34 2.58
CA SER A 173 -12.03 -1.23 2.44
C SER A 173 -12.78 -2.09 3.45
N THR A 174 -12.26 -3.26 3.82
CA THR A 174 -12.94 -4.23 4.70
C THR A 174 -12.63 -4.06 6.19
N ARG A 175 -11.55 -3.34 6.54
CA ARG A 175 -11.10 -3.10 7.92
C ARG A 175 -12.16 -2.51 8.87
N PRO A 176 -13.09 -1.62 8.46
CA PRO A 176 -14.11 -1.11 9.37
C PRO A 176 -14.95 -2.23 10.02
N SER A 177 -15.33 -3.27 9.26
CA SER A 177 -16.08 -4.41 9.78
C SER A 177 -15.24 -5.26 10.74
N LEU A 178 -13.96 -5.48 10.43
CA LEU A 178 -13.03 -6.16 11.36
C LEU A 178 -12.94 -5.42 12.70
N ARG A 179 -12.77 -4.09 12.67
CA ARG A 179 -12.72 -3.26 13.89
C ARG A 179 -14.05 -3.27 14.65
N ARG A 180 -15.19 -3.43 13.97
CA ARG A 180 -16.48 -3.60 14.63
C ARG A 180 -16.55 -4.92 15.39
N VAL A 181 -16.18 -6.03 14.74
CA VAL A 181 -16.14 -7.37 15.38
C VAL A 181 -15.21 -7.37 16.59
N GLU A 182 -14.00 -6.82 16.45
CA GLU A 182 -13.05 -6.68 17.56
C GLU A 182 -13.64 -5.91 18.76
N ARG A 183 -14.26 -4.75 18.51
CA ARG A 183 -14.89 -3.95 19.58
C ARG A 183 -16.06 -4.66 20.24
N CYS A 184 -16.85 -5.43 19.47
CA CYS A 184 -17.94 -6.23 20.00
C CYS A 184 -17.40 -7.34 20.91
N SER A 185 -16.34 -8.02 20.47
CA SER A 185 -15.64 -9.03 21.27
C SER A 185 -15.07 -8.45 22.58
N GLU A 186 -14.39 -7.29 22.52
CA GLU A 186 -13.89 -6.57 23.71
C GLU A 186 -15.01 -6.17 24.68
N ALA A 187 -16.18 -5.78 24.15
CA ALA A 187 -17.32 -5.37 24.95
C ALA A 187 -18.20 -6.54 25.44
N GLY A 188 -17.95 -7.77 24.96
CA GLY A 188 -18.80 -8.94 25.22
C GLY A 188 -20.21 -8.79 24.62
N THR A 189 -20.33 -8.08 23.49
CA THR A 189 -21.60 -7.86 22.78
C THR A 189 -21.59 -8.56 21.42
N ASP A 190 -22.77 -8.90 20.91
CA ASP A 190 -22.96 -9.41 19.54
C ASP A 190 -23.63 -8.35 18.66
N ASP A 191 -23.25 -7.06 18.84
CA ASP A 191 -23.82 -5.94 18.06
C ASP A 191 -23.18 -5.84 16.66
N PHE A 192 -23.21 -6.93 15.89
CA PHE A 192 -22.79 -6.95 14.49
C PHE A 192 -23.59 -8.03 13.74
N ASN A 193 -23.73 -7.88 12.42
CA ASN A 193 -24.51 -8.83 11.62
C ASN A 193 -23.62 -9.78 10.80
N SER A 194 -24.24 -10.76 10.14
CA SER A 194 -23.52 -11.76 9.33
C SER A 194 -22.75 -11.14 8.16
N LEU A 195 -23.21 -9.99 7.64
CA LEU A 195 -22.49 -9.25 6.60
C LEU A 195 -21.22 -8.62 7.16
N ASP A 196 -21.26 -8.05 8.37
CA ASP A 196 -20.07 -7.54 9.06
C ASP A 196 -19.03 -8.65 9.26
N GLN A 197 -19.47 -9.82 9.70
CA GLN A 197 -18.59 -10.99 9.84
C GLN A 197 -17.98 -11.41 8.50
N SER A 198 -18.79 -11.51 7.45
CA SER A 198 -18.32 -11.87 6.11
C SER A 198 -17.27 -10.89 5.56
N VAL A 199 -17.49 -9.59 5.76
CA VAL A 199 -16.55 -8.54 5.37
C VAL A 199 -15.28 -8.58 6.21
N ALA A 200 -15.39 -8.84 7.52
CA ALA A 200 -14.24 -9.05 8.38
C ALA A 200 -13.41 -10.27 7.96
N ASP A 201 -14.05 -11.39 7.59
CA ASP A 201 -13.37 -12.57 7.06
C ASP A 201 -12.63 -12.28 5.76
N MET A 202 -13.20 -11.43 4.88
CA MET A 202 -12.48 -10.96 3.68
C MET A 202 -11.24 -10.14 4.04
N CYS A 203 -11.30 -9.32 5.08
CA CYS A 203 -10.15 -8.56 5.58
C CYS A 203 -9.01 -9.49 6.01
N VAL A 204 -9.35 -10.51 6.82
CA VAL A 204 -8.38 -11.50 7.33
C VAL A 204 -7.78 -12.31 6.18
N ARG A 205 -8.61 -12.78 5.23
CA ARG A 205 -8.13 -13.49 4.03
C ARG A 205 -7.18 -12.64 3.20
N ALA A 206 -7.51 -11.37 2.95
CA ALA A 206 -6.63 -10.46 2.21
C ALA A 206 -5.27 -10.27 2.92
N ALA A 207 -5.22 -10.23 4.26
CA ALA A 207 -3.97 -10.18 4.99
C ALA A 207 -3.15 -11.49 4.91
N GLN A 208 -3.83 -12.64 4.88
CA GLN A 208 -3.18 -13.94 4.62
C GLN A 208 -2.62 -14.00 3.20
N ASP A 209 -3.32 -13.44 2.21
CA ASP A 209 -2.86 -13.35 0.83
C ASP A 209 -1.66 -12.40 0.65
N VAL A 210 -1.61 -11.30 1.41
CA VAL A 210 -0.39 -10.47 1.49
C VAL A 210 0.78 -11.30 2.02
N ALA A 211 0.57 -12.09 3.07
CA ALA A 211 1.62 -12.95 3.61
C ALA A 211 2.09 -14.00 2.61
N SER A 212 1.17 -14.66 1.89
CA SER A 212 1.52 -15.66 0.87
C SER A 212 2.27 -15.04 -0.31
N LEU A 213 1.84 -13.86 -0.78
CA LEU A 213 2.49 -13.10 -1.84
C LEU A 213 3.92 -12.70 -1.45
N LEU A 214 4.10 -12.14 -0.25
CA LEU A 214 5.42 -11.72 0.22
C LEU A 214 6.34 -12.91 0.54
N ALA A 215 5.79 -14.01 1.07
CA ALA A 215 6.56 -15.22 1.40
C ALA A 215 6.98 -16.03 0.16
N SER A 216 6.30 -15.86 -0.98
CA SER A 216 6.69 -16.48 -2.25
C SER A 216 8.09 -16.03 -2.73
N GLU A 217 8.53 -14.85 -2.29
CA GLU A 217 9.86 -14.32 -2.60
C GLU A 217 10.85 -14.72 -1.50
N SER A 218 11.60 -15.79 -1.73
CA SER A 218 12.53 -16.38 -0.74
C SER A 218 13.75 -15.50 -0.40
N HIS A 219 14.07 -14.50 -1.22
CA HIS A 219 15.24 -13.64 -1.06
C HIS A 219 14.84 -12.17 -0.93
N ILE A 220 15.33 -11.49 0.11
CA ILE A 220 15.08 -10.05 0.35
C ILE A 220 15.44 -9.20 -0.87
N LYS A 221 16.54 -9.54 -1.55
CA LYS A 221 16.97 -8.84 -2.77
C LYS A 221 15.90 -8.90 -3.86
N SER A 222 15.33 -10.08 -4.12
CA SER A 222 14.24 -10.27 -5.10
C SER A 222 13.00 -9.49 -4.68
N LEU A 223 12.70 -9.49 -3.38
CA LEU A 223 11.60 -8.73 -2.82
C LEU A 223 11.76 -7.21 -3.02
N TYR A 224 12.97 -6.65 -2.88
CA TYR A 224 13.23 -5.23 -3.15
C TYR A 224 13.29 -4.90 -4.64
N GLU A 225 13.71 -5.84 -5.48
CA GLU A 225 13.74 -5.68 -6.94
C GLU A 225 12.35 -5.69 -7.56
N LYS A 226 11.44 -6.53 -7.03
CA LYS A 226 10.04 -6.66 -7.51
C LYS A 226 9.06 -5.77 -6.76
N GLY A 227 9.22 -5.62 -5.46
CA GLY A 227 8.28 -4.91 -4.59
C GLY A 227 8.61 -3.42 -4.40
N PRO A 228 7.70 -2.66 -3.78
CA PRO A 228 7.93 -1.27 -3.45
C PRO A 228 8.81 -1.20 -2.20
N TRP A 229 10.13 -1.33 -2.37
CA TRP A 229 11.14 -1.42 -1.28
C TRP A 229 10.94 -0.41 -0.15
N TRP A 230 10.51 0.81 -0.47
CA TRP A 230 10.31 1.89 0.48
C TRP A 230 9.02 1.78 1.32
N THR A 231 8.00 1.03 0.90
CA THR A 231 6.76 0.78 1.68
C THR A 231 6.57 -0.66 2.15
N ILE A 232 7.49 -1.58 1.86
CA ILE A 232 7.33 -3.00 2.24
C ILE A 232 7.08 -3.17 3.74
N VAL A 233 7.78 -2.45 4.61
CA VAL A 233 7.56 -2.55 6.07
C VAL A 233 6.14 -2.12 6.45
N HIS A 234 5.60 -1.07 5.82
CA HIS A 234 4.22 -0.65 6.07
C HIS A 234 3.22 -1.74 5.66
N ASN A 235 3.44 -2.38 4.51
CA ASN A 235 2.56 -3.44 4.01
C ASN A 235 2.59 -4.68 4.93
N ILE A 236 3.77 -5.07 5.41
CA ILE A 236 3.94 -6.14 6.40
C ILE A 236 3.19 -5.80 7.69
N MET A 237 3.39 -4.60 8.21
CA MET A 237 2.75 -4.17 9.46
C MET A 237 1.23 -4.04 9.34
N GLN A 238 0.72 -3.60 8.18
CA GLN A 238 -0.71 -3.53 7.91
C GLN A 238 -1.35 -4.93 7.94
N ALA A 239 -0.72 -5.93 7.31
CA ALA A 239 -1.19 -7.31 7.34
C ALA A 239 -1.07 -7.93 8.74
N LEU A 240 0.07 -7.75 9.43
CA LEU A 240 0.27 -8.24 10.81
C LEU A 240 -0.79 -7.71 11.76
N ALA A 241 -1.15 -6.43 11.69
CA ALA A 241 -2.19 -5.85 12.54
C ALA A 241 -3.54 -6.55 12.36
N VAL A 242 -3.95 -6.84 11.11
CA VAL A 242 -5.20 -7.57 10.81
C VAL A 242 -5.15 -9.00 11.34
N LEU A 243 -4.05 -9.71 11.09
CA LEU A 243 -3.90 -11.11 11.51
C LEU A 243 -3.86 -11.25 13.04
N MET A 244 -3.19 -10.32 13.72
CA MET A 244 -3.16 -10.28 15.17
C MET A 244 -4.56 -10.04 15.76
N ILE A 245 -5.34 -9.10 15.22
CA ILE A 245 -6.74 -8.90 15.64
C ILE A 245 -7.54 -10.20 15.49
N ALA A 246 -7.37 -10.90 14.36
CA ALA A 246 -8.06 -12.16 14.12
C ALA A 246 -7.70 -13.25 15.15
N ILE A 247 -6.42 -13.35 15.53
CA ILE A 247 -5.95 -14.28 16.57
C ILE A 247 -6.50 -13.89 17.96
N SER A 248 -6.59 -12.59 18.26
CA SER A 248 -7.18 -12.11 19.53
C SER A 248 -8.69 -12.35 19.64
N CYS A 249 -9.38 -12.60 18.54
CA CYS A 249 -10.82 -12.84 18.47
C CYS A 249 -11.13 -14.28 18.02
N PRO A 250 -10.72 -15.33 18.77
CA PRO A 250 -10.75 -16.71 18.30
C PRO A 250 -12.17 -17.20 18.01
N ASP A 251 -13.18 -16.74 18.76
CA ASP A 251 -14.57 -17.14 18.58
C ASP A 251 -15.13 -16.75 17.20
N HIS A 252 -14.72 -15.58 16.69
CA HIS A 252 -15.19 -15.04 15.43
C HIS A 252 -14.38 -15.53 14.23
N PHE A 253 -13.10 -15.87 14.42
CA PHE A 253 -12.19 -16.24 13.31
C PHE A 253 -11.64 -17.66 13.40
N ARG A 254 -12.38 -18.60 14.01
CA ARG A 254 -11.98 -20.01 14.20
C ARG A 254 -11.45 -20.67 12.92
N ASN A 255 -12.15 -20.46 11.80
CA ASN A 255 -11.79 -21.07 10.52
C ASN A 255 -10.49 -20.50 9.92
N ALA A 256 -10.19 -19.24 10.22
CA ALA A 256 -9.02 -18.54 9.70
C ALA A 256 -7.80 -18.64 10.64
N ALA A 257 -7.97 -19.05 11.90
CA ALA A 257 -6.95 -18.99 12.94
C ALA A 257 -5.62 -19.66 12.55
N ALA A 258 -5.66 -20.92 12.08
CA ALA A 258 -4.46 -21.66 11.69
C ALA A 258 -3.70 -20.97 10.53
N ALA A 259 -4.42 -20.50 9.52
CA ALA A 259 -3.85 -19.76 8.40
C ALA A 259 -3.29 -18.40 8.84
N SER A 260 -3.96 -17.71 9.76
CA SER A 260 -3.49 -16.44 10.32
C SER A 260 -2.21 -16.59 11.13
N ILE A 261 -2.11 -17.63 11.96
CA ILE A 261 -0.90 -17.96 12.72
C ILE A 261 0.26 -18.23 11.77
N GLN A 262 0.05 -19.04 10.72
CA GLN A 262 1.08 -19.32 9.72
C GLN A 262 1.52 -18.05 8.98
N ALA A 263 0.56 -17.20 8.58
CA ALA A 263 0.83 -15.93 7.92
C ALA A 263 1.64 -14.98 8.82
N VAL A 264 1.32 -14.90 10.12
CA VAL A 264 2.11 -14.12 11.09
C VAL A 264 3.55 -14.63 11.15
N ARG A 265 3.76 -15.95 11.26
CA ARG A 265 5.12 -16.53 11.27
C ARG A 265 5.92 -16.14 10.03
N GLN A 266 5.30 -16.21 8.84
CA GLN A 266 5.93 -15.84 7.57
C GLN A 266 6.33 -14.36 7.56
N LEU A 267 5.40 -13.47 7.91
CA LEU A 267 5.64 -12.02 7.93
C LEU A 267 6.68 -11.60 8.96
N VAL A 268 6.67 -12.21 10.15
CA VAL A 268 7.65 -11.95 11.22
C VAL A 268 9.04 -12.43 10.81
N SER A 269 9.15 -13.61 10.18
CA SER A 269 10.41 -14.12 9.64
C SER A 269 10.98 -13.18 8.58
N LEU A 270 10.14 -12.71 7.66
CA LEU A 270 10.54 -11.74 6.63
C LEU A 270 10.98 -10.40 7.25
N LEU A 271 10.22 -9.88 8.21
CA LEU A 271 10.54 -8.63 8.90
C LEU A 271 11.87 -8.72 9.66
N ARG A 272 12.12 -9.87 10.32
CA ARG A 272 13.38 -10.16 10.99
C ARG A 272 14.54 -10.20 10.00
N ALA A 273 14.36 -10.84 8.85
CA ALA A 273 15.38 -10.90 7.82
C ALA A 273 15.75 -9.49 7.28
N MET A 274 14.78 -8.56 7.24
CA MET A 274 15.00 -7.17 6.83
C MET A 274 15.66 -6.26 7.89
N CYS A 275 15.76 -6.70 9.16
CA CYS A 275 16.28 -5.84 10.24
C CYS A 275 17.72 -5.39 10.02
N ASP A 276 18.55 -6.25 9.41
CA ASP A 276 19.97 -5.95 9.13
C ASP A 276 20.16 -4.79 8.15
N THR A 277 19.16 -4.49 7.33
CA THR A 277 19.28 -3.59 6.17
C THR A 277 18.30 -2.42 6.24
N ASN A 278 17.35 -2.45 7.18
CA ASN A 278 16.29 -1.47 7.29
C ASN A 278 15.99 -1.18 8.77
N ALA A 279 16.37 0.02 9.23
CA ALA A 279 16.14 0.45 10.61
C ALA A 279 14.65 0.52 10.98
N LEU A 280 13.76 0.83 10.03
CA LEU A 280 12.31 0.81 10.25
C LEU A 280 11.81 -0.63 10.45
N ALA A 281 12.36 -1.61 9.73
CA ALA A 281 12.04 -3.03 9.95
C ALA A 281 12.47 -3.49 11.35
N ALA A 282 13.65 -3.07 11.82
CA ALA A 282 14.10 -3.37 13.18
C ALA A 282 13.17 -2.78 14.25
N ARG A 283 12.76 -1.52 14.10
CA ARG A 283 11.78 -0.88 15.01
C ARG A 283 10.43 -1.59 14.98
N ALA A 284 9.94 -1.94 13.78
CA ALA A 284 8.68 -2.65 13.59
C ALA A 284 8.71 -4.05 14.25
N TYR A 285 9.81 -4.79 14.08
CA TYR A 285 9.99 -6.10 14.72
C TYR A 285 9.96 -5.98 16.25
N GLN A 286 10.68 -5.00 16.81
CA GLN A 286 10.70 -4.76 18.26
C GLN A 286 9.33 -4.39 18.81
N PHE A 287 8.56 -3.59 18.08
CA PHE A 287 7.18 -3.26 18.46
C PHE A 287 6.29 -4.51 18.56
N ILE A 288 6.32 -5.39 17.55
CA ILE A 288 5.52 -6.63 17.58
C ILE A 288 6.04 -7.60 18.67
N TYR A 289 7.35 -7.72 18.83
CA TYR A 289 7.96 -8.51 19.91
C TYR A 289 7.44 -8.05 21.28
N SER A 290 7.41 -6.75 21.52
CA SER A 290 6.87 -6.19 22.76
C SER A 290 5.42 -6.58 22.97
N ILE A 291 4.56 -6.49 21.95
CA ILE A 291 3.14 -6.89 22.07
C ILE A 291 3.05 -8.36 22.49
N VAL A 292 3.71 -9.26 21.76
CA VAL A 292 3.62 -10.71 22.00
C VAL A 292 4.16 -11.12 23.37
N LYS A 293 5.20 -10.45 23.86
CA LYS A 293 5.87 -10.81 25.13
C LYS A 293 5.30 -10.09 26.36
N THR A 294 4.71 -8.91 26.20
CA THR A 294 4.17 -8.10 27.32
C THR A 294 2.67 -8.22 27.49
N SER A 295 1.92 -8.58 26.44
CA SER A 295 0.48 -8.85 26.54
C SER A 295 0.20 -10.19 27.23
N GLU A 296 -1.05 -10.42 27.64
CA GLU A 296 -1.44 -11.63 28.37
C GLU A 296 -0.87 -12.91 27.72
N PRO A 297 -0.14 -13.75 28.48
CA PRO A 297 0.69 -14.82 27.92
C PRO A 297 -0.11 -15.91 27.18
N PHE A 298 -1.44 -15.97 27.35
CA PHE A 298 -2.29 -16.99 26.74
C PHE A 298 -2.73 -16.67 25.31
N VAL A 299 -2.92 -15.39 24.95
CA VAL A 299 -3.45 -15.01 23.64
C VAL A 299 -2.46 -15.31 22.52
N TRP A 300 -1.16 -15.16 22.81
CA TRP A 300 -0.11 -15.26 21.81
C TRP A 300 0.74 -16.53 21.91
N ALA A 301 0.34 -17.50 22.74
CA ALA A 301 1.10 -18.72 22.99
C ALA A 301 1.44 -19.48 21.68
N GLU A 302 0.51 -19.50 20.73
CA GLU A 302 0.68 -20.18 19.44
C GLU A 302 1.62 -19.47 18.47
N ILE A 303 2.00 -18.21 18.72
CA ILE A 303 2.94 -17.45 17.87
C ILE A 303 4.21 -17.02 18.62
N ALA A 304 4.29 -17.25 19.93
CA ALA A 304 5.41 -16.83 20.77
C ALA A 304 6.75 -17.46 20.35
N ASP A 305 6.70 -18.64 19.73
CA ASP A 305 7.84 -19.36 19.16
C ASP A 305 8.51 -18.59 18.00
N ALA A 306 7.75 -17.77 17.27
CA ALA A 306 8.28 -16.90 16.21
C ALA A 306 9.14 -15.74 16.75
N PHE A 307 9.12 -15.52 18.06
CA PHE A 307 9.82 -14.45 18.77
C PHE A 307 10.78 -15.02 19.83
N PRO A 308 11.92 -15.61 19.42
CA PRO A 308 12.90 -16.14 20.37
C PRO A 308 13.50 -15.00 21.22
N ASP A 309 13.72 -15.28 22.50
CA ASP A 309 14.18 -14.29 23.51
C ASP A 309 15.60 -13.77 23.29
N GLU A 310 16.33 -14.32 22.31
CA GLU A 310 17.73 -14.02 22.04
C GLU A 310 17.99 -12.69 21.31
N VAL A 311 17.02 -11.78 21.21
CA VAL A 311 17.26 -10.52 20.50
C VAL A 311 16.69 -9.32 21.25
N ILE A 312 17.41 -8.92 22.31
CA ILE A 312 17.60 -7.50 22.59
C ILE A 312 18.33 -6.92 21.37
N MET A 313 17.62 -6.57 20.29
CA MET A 313 18.18 -5.66 19.29
C MET A 313 18.21 -4.30 19.99
N VAL A 314 19.29 -4.03 20.71
CA VAL A 314 19.83 -2.67 20.69
C VAL A 314 19.86 -2.30 19.21
N LEU A 315 19.09 -1.29 18.81
CA LEU A 315 18.95 -0.80 17.43
C LEU A 315 20.35 -0.70 16.79
N ARG A 316 20.82 -1.78 16.18
CA ARG A 316 22.12 -1.79 15.53
C ARG A 316 21.92 -1.03 14.23
N PRO A 317 22.81 -0.07 13.92
CA PRO A 317 22.80 0.52 12.59
C PRO A 317 22.91 -0.60 11.54
N PRO A 318 22.26 -0.45 10.38
CA PRO A 318 22.23 -1.48 9.35
C PRO A 318 23.67 -1.90 8.99
N ALA A 319 23.89 -3.20 8.81
CA ALA A 319 25.23 -3.72 8.53
C ALA A 319 25.74 -3.17 7.19
N GLU A 320 26.88 -2.47 7.22
CA GLU A 320 27.50 -1.90 6.02
C GLU A 320 27.75 -3.00 4.96
N GLY A 321 27.26 -2.78 3.74
CA GLY A 321 27.58 -3.60 2.57
C GLY A 321 26.65 -4.78 2.23
N LYS A 322 25.56 -5.04 2.99
CA LYS A 322 24.65 -6.18 2.68
C LYS A 322 23.58 -5.90 1.61
N VAL A 323 23.24 -4.63 1.33
CA VAL A 323 22.22 -4.25 0.35
C VAL A 323 22.71 -3.06 -0.49
N ASP A 324 22.35 -3.08 -1.78
CA ASP A 324 22.65 -2.02 -2.75
C ASP A 324 22.20 -0.65 -2.20
N PRO A 325 23.07 0.38 -2.21
CA PRO A 325 22.75 1.72 -1.71
C PRO A 325 21.44 2.30 -2.24
N LYS A 326 20.99 1.90 -3.44
CA LYS A 326 19.73 2.37 -4.03
C LYS A 326 18.47 1.92 -3.29
N TYR A 327 18.57 0.92 -2.41
CA TYR A 327 17.46 0.41 -1.58
C TYR A 327 17.59 0.79 -0.11
N LEU A 328 18.63 1.55 0.25
CA LEU A 328 18.69 2.13 1.58
C LEU A 328 17.57 3.18 1.69
N PRO A 329 16.70 3.11 2.72
CA PRO A 329 15.93 4.29 3.08
C PRO A 329 16.94 5.42 3.30
N TRP A 330 16.60 6.61 2.81
CA TRP A 330 17.43 7.83 2.78
C TRP A 330 18.53 7.82 3.86
N PRO A 331 19.82 8.02 3.51
CA PRO A 331 20.90 7.87 4.49
C PRO A 331 20.56 8.70 5.72
N ASP A 332 20.60 8.08 6.90
CA ASP A 332 20.44 8.69 8.24
C ASP A 332 21.55 9.73 8.54
N ASN A 333 22.09 10.41 7.52
CA ASN A 333 22.86 11.64 7.63
C ASN A 333 21.94 12.85 7.87
N ASP A 334 20.89 12.67 8.66
CA ASP A 334 20.17 13.78 9.28
C ASP A 334 21.12 14.41 10.33
N GLN A 335 22.06 15.23 9.85
CA GLN A 335 22.30 16.49 10.54
C GLN A 335 20.92 17.17 10.58
N PRO A 336 20.40 17.58 11.75
CA PRO A 336 19.12 18.26 11.81
C PRO A 336 19.15 19.39 10.79
N THR A 337 18.30 19.29 9.77
CA THR A 337 18.23 20.23 8.65
C THR A 337 17.55 21.53 9.09
N GLU A 338 17.97 22.08 10.23
CA GLU A 338 17.64 23.44 10.67
C GLU A 338 18.28 24.50 9.76
N LYS A 339 19.21 24.11 8.87
CA LYS A 339 19.95 25.04 8.01
C LYS A 339 19.31 25.38 6.67
N LEU A 340 18.27 24.66 6.22
CA LEU A 340 17.63 24.95 4.93
C LEU A 340 16.40 25.86 5.04
N PHE A 341 15.75 25.92 6.21
CA PHE A 341 14.63 26.81 6.46
C PHE A 341 14.70 27.35 7.90
N ARG A 342 15.14 28.60 8.06
CA ARG A 342 15.06 29.28 9.36
C ARG A 342 13.65 29.85 9.50
N TYR A 343 12.84 29.24 10.36
CA TYR A 343 11.52 29.75 10.71
C TYR A 343 11.67 30.76 11.85
N GLU A 344 11.52 32.05 11.55
CA GLU A 344 11.33 33.06 12.59
C GLU A 344 9.84 33.35 12.73
N LEU A 345 9.29 33.02 13.90
CA LEU A 345 7.96 33.48 14.32
C LEU A 345 8.08 34.92 14.77
N ASP A 346 7.36 35.84 14.13
CA ASP A 346 7.14 37.14 14.75
C ASP A 346 6.18 37.01 15.94
N GLY A 347 6.16 38.01 16.83
CA GLY A 347 5.32 38.02 18.03
C GLY A 347 3.80 37.97 17.77
N TRP A 348 3.38 37.87 16.51
CA TRP A 348 2.00 37.83 16.05
C TRP A 348 1.64 36.52 15.32
N GLY A 349 2.58 35.59 15.16
CA GLY A 349 2.33 34.27 14.61
C GLY A 349 2.27 34.19 13.08
N ASN A 350 2.82 35.18 12.37
CA ASN A 350 2.90 35.16 10.90
C ASN A 350 4.23 34.59 10.41
N TYR A 351 4.17 33.82 9.32
CA TYR A 351 5.35 33.25 8.67
C TYR A 351 5.90 34.22 7.63
N HIS A 352 7.13 34.70 7.83
CA HIS A 352 7.87 35.45 6.81
C HIS A 352 8.81 34.53 6.02
N PHE A 353 8.65 34.52 4.70
CA PHE A 353 9.51 33.77 3.78
C PHE A 353 10.68 34.66 3.33
N HIS A 354 11.91 34.23 3.59
CA HIS A 354 13.09 34.76 2.92
C HIS A 354 13.75 33.63 2.12
N ALA A 355 13.86 33.82 0.80
CA ALA A 355 14.74 33.00 -0.01
C ALA A 355 16.17 33.51 0.18
N LEU A 356 17.11 32.61 0.47
CA LEU A 356 18.55 32.87 0.32
C LEU A 356 18.96 32.66 -1.13
#